data_AF-A0A5E4DBR5-F1
#
_entry.id   AF-A0A5E4DBR5-F1
#
_cell.length_a   1.000
_cell.length_b   1.000
_cell.length_c   1.000
_cell.angle_alpha   90.00
_cell.angle_beta   90.00
_cell.angle_gamma   90.00
#
_symmetry.space_group_name_H-M   'P 1'
#
loop_
_entity.id
_entity.type
_entity.pdbx_description
1 polymer ?
#
loop_
_entity_poly.entity_id
_entity_poly.type
_entity_poly.pdbx_seq_one_letter_code
_entity_poly.pdbx_strand_id
1 'polypeptide(L)'
;LHKQADMQEEKNRIERVLGATLLPELIQKVLTFALSEEVRPQDTVSVIGGVAGGSKHGRKAAWKFIKDNWEELYNRYQGGFLISRLIKLSVEGFAIDKMAGEVKAFFESHPAPSAERTIQQCCENILLNAAWLKRDAESIHQYLLQRKASPPAV
;
A
#
# COMPACT_ATOMS: atom_id res chain seq x y z
N LEU A 1 -13.36 19.25 -5.20
CA LEU A 1 -12.58 18.61 -6.28
C LEU A 1 -13.18 17.28 -6.72
N HIS A 2 -12.98 16.13 -6.03
CA HIS A 2 -13.47 14.83 -6.53
C HIS A 2 -14.97 14.79 -6.89
N LYS A 3 -15.85 15.18 -5.96
CA LYS A 3 -17.30 15.22 -6.17
C LYS A 3 -17.77 16.24 -7.23
N GLN A 4 -16.93 17.21 -7.54
CA GLN A 4 -17.21 18.27 -8.51
C GLN A 4 -16.61 17.97 -9.89
N ALA A 5 -15.77 16.94 -10.00
CA ALA A 5 -15.16 16.57 -11.27
C ALA A 5 -16.18 15.82 -12.13
N ASP A 6 -16.37 16.28 -13.36
CA ASP A 6 -17.24 15.60 -14.32
C ASP A 6 -16.49 14.48 -15.05
N MET A 7 -15.18 14.67 -15.27
CA MET A 7 -14.33 13.70 -15.95
C MET A 7 -13.83 12.61 -15.01
N GLN A 8 -14.05 11.37 -15.40
CA GLN A 8 -13.59 10.23 -14.61
C GLN A 8 -12.07 10.15 -14.48
N GLU A 9 -11.32 10.58 -15.49
CA GLU A 9 -9.86 10.61 -15.43
C GLU A 9 -9.35 11.54 -14.32
N GLU A 10 -10.04 12.67 -14.11
CA GLU A 10 -9.72 13.61 -13.04
C GLU A 10 -10.03 12.99 -11.67
N LYS A 11 -11.19 12.34 -11.52
CA LYS A 11 -11.53 11.58 -10.30
C LYS A 11 -10.46 10.55 -9.96
N ASN A 12 -10.02 9.76 -10.94
CA ASN A 12 -8.98 8.75 -10.76
C ASN A 12 -7.64 9.35 -10.30
N ARG A 13 -7.26 10.52 -10.83
CA ARG A 13 -6.04 11.23 -10.41
C ARG A 13 -6.16 11.72 -8.97
N ILE A 14 -7.31 12.31 -8.60
CA ILE A 14 -7.57 12.79 -7.26
C ILE A 14 -7.56 11.62 -6.25
N GLU A 15 -8.29 10.55 -6.55
CA GLU A 15 -8.36 9.33 -5.75
C GLU A 15 -6.98 8.76 -5.38
N ARG A 16 -6.04 8.76 -6.33
CA ARG A 16 -4.68 8.25 -6.10
C ARG A 16 -3.86 9.12 -5.14
N VAL A 17 -4.12 10.42 -5.08
CA VAL A 17 -3.34 11.37 -4.27
C VAL A 17 -4.00 11.70 -2.93
N LEU A 18 -5.29 11.42 -2.75
CA LEU A 18 -6.00 11.65 -1.48
C LEU A 18 -5.32 10.97 -0.28
N GLY A 19 -4.73 9.80 -0.50
CA GLY A 19 -3.99 9.05 0.52
C GLY A 19 -2.61 9.60 0.88
N ALA A 20 -2.10 10.60 0.15
CA ALA A 20 -0.79 11.21 0.39
C ALA A 20 -0.84 12.26 1.52
N THR A 21 -1.36 11.84 2.67
CA THR A 21 -1.46 12.65 3.90
C THR A 21 -0.76 11.97 5.07
N LEU A 22 -0.25 12.77 5.99
CA LEU A 22 0.40 12.29 7.22
C LEU A 22 -0.55 12.28 8.43
N LEU A 23 -1.72 12.90 8.29
CA LEU A 23 -2.69 13.05 9.37
C LEU A 23 -3.53 11.76 9.54
N PRO A 24 -3.45 11.07 10.69
CA PRO A 24 -4.14 9.80 10.90
C PRO A 24 -5.66 9.87 10.66
N GLU A 25 -6.31 10.95 11.08
CA GLU A 25 -7.74 11.16 10.89
C GLU A 25 -8.12 11.29 9.41
N LEU A 26 -7.24 11.90 8.59
CA LEU A 26 -7.46 12.00 7.16
C LEU A 26 -7.21 10.66 6.46
N ILE A 27 -6.20 9.90 6.89
CA ILE A 27 -5.96 8.54 6.40
C ILE A 27 -7.22 7.68 6.58
N GLN A 28 -7.84 7.70 7.77
CA GLN A 28 -9.05 6.93 8.03
C GLN A 28 -10.25 7.41 7.20
N LYS A 29 -10.41 8.73 7.02
CA LYS A 29 -11.44 9.28 6.13
C LYS A 29 -11.26 8.81 4.69
N VAL A 30 -10.03 8.77 4.17
CA VAL A 30 -9.75 8.32 2.80
C VAL A 30 -10.01 6.82 2.65
N LEU A 31 -9.63 6.00 3.63
CA LEU A 31 -9.91 4.56 3.61
C LEU A 31 -11.43 4.27 3.65
N THR A 32 -12.17 4.99 4.50
CA THR A 32 -13.64 4.91 4.54
C THR A 32 -14.26 5.34 3.21
N PHE A 33 -13.77 6.44 2.63
CA PHE A 33 -14.19 6.92 1.33
C PHE A 33 -13.94 5.88 0.22
N ALA A 34 -12.85 5.13 0.29
CA ALA A 34 -12.50 4.11 -0.71
C ALA A 34 -13.55 3.00 -0.89
N LEU A 35 -14.33 2.70 0.15
CA LEU A 35 -15.42 1.71 0.10
C LEU A 35 -16.82 2.32 -0.07
N SER A 36 -16.93 3.64 -0.08
CA SER A 36 -18.22 4.33 -0.27
C SER A 36 -18.71 4.27 -1.72
N GLU A 37 -20.00 4.51 -1.91
CA GLU A 37 -20.66 4.60 -3.23
C GLU A 37 -20.10 5.72 -4.14
N GLU A 38 -19.34 6.65 -3.57
CA GLU A 38 -18.69 7.74 -4.32
C GLU A 38 -17.47 7.25 -5.12
N VAL A 39 -16.93 6.07 -4.79
CA VAL A 39 -15.77 5.47 -5.43
C VAL A 39 -16.21 4.21 -6.16
N ARG A 40 -15.89 4.13 -7.46
CA ARG A 40 -16.25 2.93 -8.24
C ARG A 40 -15.48 1.72 -7.70
N PRO A 41 -16.07 0.52 -7.68
CA PRO A 41 -15.44 -0.68 -7.10
C PRO A 41 -14.01 -0.96 -7.59
N GLN A 42 -13.72 -0.71 -8.86
CA GLN A 42 -12.38 -0.89 -9.45
C GLN A 42 -11.35 0.16 -9.01
N ASP A 43 -11.80 1.35 -8.62
CA ASP A 43 -10.95 2.47 -8.25
C ASP A 43 -10.53 2.42 -6.77
N THR A 44 -11.30 1.73 -5.91
CA THR A 44 -10.97 1.43 -4.51
C THR A 44 -9.53 0.94 -4.34
N VAL A 45 -9.06 0.06 -5.24
CA VAL A 45 -7.68 -0.48 -5.23
C VAL A 45 -6.64 0.64 -5.32
N SER A 46 -6.89 1.65 -6.15
CA SER A 46 -5.97 2.77 -6.35
C SER A 46 -5.99 3.74 -5.17
N VAL A 47 -7.15 3.96 -4.55
CA VAL A 47 -7.28 4.79 -3.34
C VAL A 47 -6.50 4.17 -2.17
N ILE A 48 -6.73 2.88 -1.89
CA ILE A 48 -6.04 2.15 -0.82
C ILE A 48 -4.53 2.09 -1.11
N GLY A 49 -4.14 1.83 -2.36
CA GLY A 49 -2.73 1.85 -2.78
C GLY A 49 -2.08 3.21 -2.59
N GLY A 50 -2.80 4.31 -2.85
CA GLY A 50 -2.32 5.67 -2.58
C GLY A 50 -2.04 5.89 -1.10
N VAL A 51 -2.93 5.44 -0.21
CA VAL A 51 -2.71 5.48 1.25
C VAL A 51 -1.50 4.63 1.66
N ALA A 52 -1.38 3.42 1.10
CA ALA A 52 -0.29 2.50 1.43
C ALA A 52 1.10 3.02 1.00
N GLY A 53 1.15 3.71 -0.14
CA GLY A 53 2.35 4.33 -0.67
C GLY A 53 2.70 5.69 -0.04
N GLY A 54 1.72 6.41 0.49
CA GLY A 54 1.89 7.80 0.94
C GLY A 54 2.78 7.97 2.18
N SER A 55 2.74 7.04 3.15
CA SER A 55 3.58 7.14 4.35
C SER A 55 3.70 5.81 5.10
N LYS A 56 4.63 5.74 6.08
CA LYS A 56 4.73 4.58 7.00
C LYS A 56 3.43 4.34 7.79
N HIS A 57 2.76 5.42 8.20
CA HIS A 57 1.47 5.35 8.92
C HIS A 57 0.36 4.90 7.98
N GLY A 58 0.30 5.45 6.76
CA GLY A 58 -0.65 5.07 5.72
C GLY A 58 -0.53 3.59 5.36
N ARG A 59 0.69 3.07 5.18
CA ARG A 59 0.95 1.65 4.93
C ARG A 59 0.35 0.72 5.98
N LYS A 60 0.60 1.02 7.26
CA LYS A 60 0.05 0.24 8.37
C LYS A 60 -1.48 0.34 8.42
N ALA A 61 -2.03 1.54 8.21
CA ALA A 61 -3.47 1.76 8.22
C ALA A 61 -4.18 1.03 7.07
N ALA A 62 -3.63 1.10 5.84
CA ALA A 62 -4.17 0.41 4.67
C ALA A 62 -4.16 -1.11 4.86
N TRP A 63 -3.07 -1.68 5.39
CA TRP A 63 -3.02 -3.11 5.68
C TRP A 63 -4.04 -3.51 6.75
N LYS A 64 -4.16 -2.74 7.84
CA LYS A 64 -5.19 -2.99 8.86
C LYS A 64 -6.60 -2.96 8.24
N PHE A 65 -6.87 -1.93 7.44
CA PHE A 65 -8.17 -1.76 6.78
C PHE A 65 -8.52 -2.92 5.86
N ILE A 66 -7.56 -3.44 5.09
CA ILE A 66 -7.76 -4.62 4.26
C ILE A 66 -8.13 -5.84 5.11
N LYS A 67 -7.41 -6.08 6.22
CA LYS A 67 -7.72 -7.19 7.13
C LYS A 67 -9.12 -7.05 7.73
N ASP A 68 -9.48 -5.84 8.18
CA ASP A 68 -10.77 -5.57 8.81
C ASP A 68 -11.95 -5.71 7.83
N ASN A 69 -11.72 -5.49 6.52
CA ASN A 69 -12.76 -5.47 5.49
C ASN A 69 -12.54 -6.56 4.42
N TRP A 70 -11.81 -7.62 4.76
CA TRP A 70 -11.33 -8.58 3.78
C TRP A 70 -12.47 -9.29 3.05
N GLU A 71 -13.52 -9.71 3.76
CA GLU A 71 -14.67 -10.39 3.14
C GLU A 71 -15.35 -9.52 2.09
N GLU A 72 -15.60 -8.24 2.40
CA GLU A 72 -16.18 -7.28 1.46
C GLU A 72 -15.27 -7.09 0.24
N LEU A 73 -13.97 -6.88 0.46
CA LEU A 73 -13.00 -6.68 -0.62
C LEU A 73 -12.85 -7.92 -1.50
N TYR A 74 -12.81 -9.10 -0.90
CA TYR A 74 -12.73 -10.37 -1.61
C TYR A 74 -14.01 -10.62 -2.41
N ASN A 75 -15.18 -10.40 -1.80
CA ASN A 75 -16.47 -10.55 -2.46
C ASN A 75 -16.66 -9.55 -3.61
N ARG A 76 -16.14 -8.34 -3.47
CA ARG A 76 -16.19 -7.31 -4.52
C ARG A 76 -15.41 -7.71 -5.77
N TYR A 77 -14.30 -8.42 -5.61
CA TYR A 77 -13.41 -8.78 -6.73
C TYR A 77 -13.52 -10.24 -7.17
N GLN A 78 -14.14 -11.12 -6.38
CA GLN A 78 -14.38 -12.55 -6.68
C GLN A 78 -13.13 -13.26 -7.22
N GLY A 79 -11.96 -12.94 -6.68
CA GLY A 79 -10.70 -13.51 -7.12
C GLY A 79 -10.15 -12.97 -8.47
N GLY A 80 -10.76 -11.96 -9.08
CA GLY A 80 -10.23 -11.33 -10.29
C GLY A 80 -8.91 -10.56 -10.06
N PHE A 81 -8.27 -10.12 -11.14
CA PHE A 81 -6.95 -9.45 -11.11
C PHE A 81 -6.80 -8.32 -10.07
N LEU A 82 -7.90 -7.61 -9.76
CA LEU A 82 -7.91 -6.52 -8.79
C LEU A 82 -7.60 -6.97 -7.36
N ILE A 83 -7.94 -8.19 -6.94
CA ILE A 83 -7.59 -8.67 -5.60
C ILE A 83 -6.07 -8.83 -5.46
N SER A 84 -5.42 -9.43 -6.46
CA SER A 84 -3.97 -9.60 -6.49
C SER A 84 -3.27 -8.24 -6.50
N ARG A 85 -3.79 -7.29 -7.29
CA ARG A 85 -3.28 -5.91 -7.31
C ARG A 85 -3.44 -5.22 -5.96
N LEU A 86 -4.57 -5.37 -5.29
CA LEU A 86 -4.83 -4.80 -3.96
C LEU A 86 -3.85 -5.34 -2.93
N ILE A 87 -3.68 -6.67 -2.86
CA ILE A 87 -2.72 -7.32 -1.95
C ILE A 87 -1.34 -6.73 -2.20
N LYS A 88 -0.88 -6.75 -3.46
CA LYS A 88 0.44 -6.25 -3.86
C LYS A 88 0.69 -4.82 -3.39
N LEU A 89 -0.20 -3.89 -3.75
CA LEU A 89 -0.06 -2.47 -3.40
C LEU A 89 -0.07 -2.21 -1.88
N SER A 90 -0.72 -3.08 -1.11
CA SER A 90 -0.86 -2.90 0.33
C SER A 90 0.35 -3.36 1.14
N VAL A 91 1.08 -4.38 0.67
CA VAL A 91 2.13 -5.03 1.46
C VAL A 91 3.56 -4.86 0.91
N GLU A 92 3.73 -4.55 -0.39
CA GLU A 92 5.08 -4.48 -0.99
C GLU A 92 6.00 -3.42 -0.37
N GLY A 93 5.43 -2.38 0.23
CA GLY A 93 6.23 -1.34 0.89
C GLY A 93 6.81 -1.74 2.26
N PHE A 94 6.55 -2.96 2.76
CA PHE A 94 7.16 -3.43 4.01
C PHE A 94 8.58 -3.95 3.78
N ALA A 95 9.44 -3.73 4.76
CA ALA A 95 10.85 -4.12 4.76
C ALA A 95 11.24 -4.66 6.14
N ILE A 96 10.42 -5.56 6.68
CA ILE A 96 10.64 -6.20 7.99
C ILE A 96 10.10 -7.63 7.96
N ASP A 97 10.92 -8.58 8.40
CA ASP A 97 10.63 -10.02 8.33
C ASP A 97 9.31 -10.40 9.01
N LYS A 98 9.01 -9.75 10.15
CA LYS A 98 7.75 -9.96 10.89
C LYS A 98 6.51 -9.74 10.02
N MET A 99 6.55 -8.77 9.09
CA MET A 99 5.42 -8.48 8.23
C MET A 99 5.21 -9.57 7.16
N ALA A 100 6.26 -10.20 6.66
CA ALA A 100 6.11 -11.35 5.77
C ALA A 100 5.38 -12.50 6.47
N GLY A 101 5.74 -12.78 7.74
CA GLY A 101 5.05 -13.76 8.56
C GLY A 101 3.58 -13.41 8.83
N GLU A 102 3.30 -12.14 9.12
CA GLU A 102 1.92 -11.68 9.33
C GLU A 102 1.05 -11.80 8.07
N VAL A 103 1.59 -11.41 6.91
CA VAL A 103 0.89 -11.53 5.61
C VAL A 103 0.60 -12.99 5.30
N LYS A 104 1.60 -13.88 5.49
CA LYS A 104 1.42 -15.32 5.28
C LYS A 104 0.32 -15.88 6.18
N ALA A 105 0.38 -15.64 7.49
CA ALA A 105 -0.61 -16.14 8.45
C ALA A 105 -2.03 -15.61 8.17
N PHE A 106 -2.15 -14.37 7.71
CA PHE A 106 -3.44 -13.81 7.32
C PHE A 106 -4.07 -14.59 6.16
N PHE A 107 -3.30 -14.88 5.10
CA PHE A 107 -3.83 -15.61 3.93
C PHE A 107 -3.93 -17.12 4.11
N GLU A 108 -3.28 -17.69 5.13
CA GLU A 108 -3.57 -19.07 5.59
C GLU A 108 -4.98 -19.18 6.19
N SER A 109 -5.43 -18.16 6.93
CA SER A 109 -6.78 -18.10 7.51
C SER A 109 -7.83 -17.50 6.56
N HIS A 110 -7.41 -16.77 5.53
CA HIS A 110 -8.28 -16.13 4.56
C HIS A 110 -7.82 -16.47 3.13
N PRO A 111 -8.09 -17.69 2.64
CA PRO A 111 -7.58 -18.14 1.35
C PRO A 111 -8.03 -17.23 0.20
N ALA A 112 -7.07 -16.89 -0.67
CA ALA A 112 -7.33 -16.20 -1.93
C ALA A 112 -6.66 -16.98 -3.08
N PRO A 113 -7.28 -18.08 -3.55
CA PRO A 113 -6.64 -19.01 -4.49
C PRO A 113 -6.12 -18.33 -5.77
N SER A 114 -6.86 -17.35 -6.29
CA SER A 114 -6.45 -16.61 -7.49
C SER A 114 -5.28 -15.65 -7.28
N ALA A 115 -4.93 -15.33 -6.02
CA ALA A 115 -3.83 -14.46 -5.65
C ALA A 115 -2.68 -15.21 -4.98
N GLU A 116 -2.72 -16.54 -4.87
CA GLU A 116 -1.72 -17.34 -4.14
C GLU A 116 -0.28 -17.01 -4.57
N ARG A 117 -0.03 -17.01 -5.89
CA ARG A 117 1.28 -16.62 -6.44
C ARG A 117 1.66 -15.19 -6.05
N THR A 118 0.72 -14.26 -6.10
CA THR A 118 0.98 -12.86 -5.72
C THR A 118 1.30 -12.75 -4.23
N ILE A 119 0.61 -13.50 -3.37
CA ILE A 119 0.88 -13.53 -1.94
C ILE A 119 2.30 -14.07 -1.66
N GLN A 120 2.70 -15.16 -2.32
CA GLN A 120 4.05 -15.71 -2.22
C GLN A 120 5.11 -14.67 -2.63
N GLN A 121 4.93 -14.05 -3.80
CA GLN A 121 5.82 -13.00 -4.30
C GLN A 121 5.88 -11.78 -3.37
N CYS A 122 4.76 -11.40 -2.76
CA CYS A 122 4.73 -10.30 -1.80
C CYS A 122 5.54 -10.63 -0.54
N CYS A 123 5.40 -11.84 0.00
CA CYS A 123 6.19 -12.30 1.14
C CYS A 123 7.69 -12.32 0.81
N GLU A 124 8.07 -12.85 -0.36
CA GLU A 124 9.45 -12.84 -0.85
C GLU A 124 9.99 -11.41 -0.98
N ASN A 125 9.23 -10.49 -1.59
CA ASN A 125 9.61 -9.09 -1.74
C ASN A 125 9.84 -8.40 -0.38
N ILE A 126 9.00 -8.67 0.62
CA ILE A 126 9.18 -8.09 1.96
C ILE A 126 10.51 -8.56 2.59
N LEU A 127 10.84 -9.85 2.45
CA LEU A 127 12.08 -10.42 2.95
C LEU A 127 13.30 -9.86 2.19
N LEU A 128 13.20 -9.73 0.86
CA LEU A 128 14.23 -9.10 0.04
C LEU A 128 14.46 -7.65 0.44
N ASN A 129 13.39 -6.87 0.65
CA ASN A 129 13.47 -5.50 1.11
C ASN A 129 14.12 -5.39 2.50
N ALA A 130 13.77 -6.29 3.42
CA ALA A 130 14.37 -6.33 4.76
C ALA A 130 15.87 -6.67 4.71
N ALA A 131 16.26 -7.66 3.90
CA ALA A 131 17.65 -8.02 3.68
C ALA A 131 18.45 -6.88 3.04
N TRP A 132 17.86 -6.22 2.04
CA TRP A 132 18.47 -5.06 1.37
C TRP A 132 18.68 -3.90 2.35
N LEU A 133 17.66 -3.57 3.14
CA LEU A 133 17.74 -2.54 4.17
C LEU A 133 18.82 -2.87 5.19
N LYS A 134 18.88 -4.11 5.68
CA LYS A 134 19.91 -4.55 6.65
C LYS A 134 21.32 -4.44 6.10
N ARG A 135 21.52 -4.78 4.81
CA ARG A 135 22.82 -4.79 4.16
C ARG A 135 23.33 -3.37 3.84
N ASP A 136 22.46 -2.52 3.31
CA ASP A 136 22.89 -1.29 2.65
C ASP A 136 22.57 0.00 3.45
N ALA A 137 21.72 -0.07 4.49
CA ALA A 137 21.26 1.13 5.20
C ALA A 137 22.41 1.97 5.78
N GLU A 138 23.40 1.34 6.43
CA GLU A 138 24.52 2.06 7.04
C GLU A 138 25.40 2.73 5.99
N SER A 139 25.77 2.00 4.94
CA SER A 139 26.56 2.53 3.83
C SER A 139 25.88 3.72 3.14
N ILE A 140 24.57 3.62 2.91
CA ILE A 140 23.76 4.72 2.35
C ILE A 140 23.71 5.90 3.31
N HIS A 141 23.53 5.64 4.61
CA HIS A 141 23.51 6.68 5.64
C HIS A 141 24.82 7.48 5.65
N GLN A 142 25.96 6.79 5.69
CA GLN A 142 27.28 7.41 5.67
C GLN A 142 27.52 8.22 4.38
N TYR A 143 27.15 7.68 3.23
CA TYR A 143 27.26 8.38 1.95
C TYR A 143 26.46 9.70 1.93
N LEU A 144 25.22 9.69 2.43
CA LEU A 144 24.37 10.88 2.48
C LEU A 144 24.90 11.93 3.47
N LEU A 145 25.47 11.51 4.61
CA LEU A 145 26.11 12.43 5.56
C LEU A 145 27.33 13.14 4.94
N GLN A 146 28.18 12.39 4.23
CA GLN A 146 29.35 12.94 3.55
C GLN A 146 28.94 13.96 2.47
N ARG A 147 27.89 13.68 1.68
CA ARG A 147 27.38 14.61 0.68
C ARG A 147 26.78 15.88 1.26
N LYS A 148 26.12 15.81 2.41
CA LYS A 148 25.57 16.99 3.09
C LYS A 148 26.68 17.92 3.61
N ALA A 149 27.83 17.36 3.96
CA ALA A 149 28.97 18.10 4.51
C ALA A 149 29.84 18.80 3.45
N SER A 150 29.79 18.38 2.18
CA SER A 150 30.53 19.04 1.10
C SER A 150 29.72 20.19 0.49
N PRO A 151 30.22 21.44 0.49
CA PRO A 151 29.62 22.51 -0.33
C PRO A 151 29.72 22.12 -1.82
N PRO A 152 28.84 22.65 -2.69
CA PRO A 152 29.02 22.50 -4.12
C PRO A 152 30.36 23.14 -4.50
N ALA A 153 31.25 22.38 -5.13
CA ALA A 153 32.44 22.92 -5.74
C ALA A 153 31.98 23.86 -6.88
N VAL A 154 32.27 25.16 -6.72
CA VAL A 154 32.15 26.18 -7.78
C VAL A 154 33.50 26.28 -8.47
#